data_AF-A0A5C6XFW3-F1
#
_entry.id   AF-A0A5C6XFW3-F1
#
_cell.length_a   1.000
_cell.length_b   1.000
_cell.length_c   1.000
_cell.angle_alpha   90.00
_cell.angle_beta   90.00
_cell.angle_gamma   90.00
#
_symmetry.space_group_name_H-M   'P 1'
#
loop_
_entity.id
_entity.type
_entity.pdbx_description
1 polymer ?
#
loop_
_entity_poly.entity_id
_entity_poly.type
_entity_poly.pdbx_seq_one_letter_code
_entity_poly.pdbx_strand_id
1 'polypeptide(L)'
;MMRTLTTRLVALLALTSAAALGACVPQEPAEEQPLIVIDEDPEPTENDAGDEDTSSDPDADGEPATVCTNTCSSARDGQCDDGGTGALFESCDYGTDCADCGSRPVIEEPDPDPDPEPICTDSCQYANDGECDDGGAGAQYDVCTYGTDCGDCGSRDARRSCNSNAECSEGRVCNATGQCVSSQGASSIEFVTITDFQASAQDVWDSEFEVGGDVRSVSLIVEMMDPAATAYIWEVITPQNTLLFDFERQDQSLMHVYPVTAGGQMGILLPNSPQFALSAGTYRVRLWTEDASRVRVHALIKRGPLNPQGGSLPVNFWFTEQDYMDAAQAQQSADFQEGLEVFRQIYANIGIALGPVRYRDVEGTLGRQIAVPQDENVLCEGIRQVATEANLSGINLFMIDDAPSLGILGISCGLPGAPTRPGVARAGAAIALAYLNYSPEIFGETVAHEAGHYLGLFHTTERTGADFDPLDDTPECPAPRPLGEDEFMGPDDCIGRGADNTMFWTSFSQGGRQTTLTPHQRFVLMNNALIETY
;
A
#
# COMPACT_ATOMS: atom_id res chain seq x y z
N MET A 1 -10.52 -55.53 -36.80
CA MET A 1 -10.51 -54.15 -37.32
C MET A 1 -10.74 -53.23 -36.14
N MET A 2 -9.64 -52.79 -35.53
CA MET A 2 -9.60 -52.02 -34.29
C MET A 2 -8.20 -51.41 -34.26
N ARG A 3 -8.08 -50.08 -34.30
CA ARG A 3 -6.82 -49.35 -34.07
C ARG A 3 -7.15 -47.91 -33.66
N THR A 4 -7.10 -47.70 -32.35
CA THR A 4 -6.51 -46.57 -31.64
C THR A 4 -5.88 -45.49 -32.52
N LEU A 5 -6.42 -44.26 -32.46
CA LEU A 5 -5.70 -43.03 -32.81
C LEU A 5 -5.20 -42.38 -31.52
N THR A 6 -3.88 -42.40 -31.40
CA THR A 6 -3.05 -41.79 -30.37
C THR A 6 -3.03 -40.27 -30.48
N THR A 7 -3.28 -39.65 -29.33
CA THR A 7 -2.84 -38.34 -28.86
C THR A 7 -1.39 -38.05 -29.25
N ARG A 8 -1.14 -36.96 -29.99
CA ARG A 8 0.16 -36.28 -30.12
C ARG A 8 -0.03 -35.03 -30.98
N LEU A 9 -0.17 -33.87 -30.34
CA LEU A 9 0.33 -32.54 -30.74
C LEU A 9 -0.37 -31.51 -29.86
N VAL A 10 0.29 -31.04 -28.81
CA VAL A 10 0.52 -29.61 -28.45
C VAL A 10 1.52 -29.70 -27.30
N ALA A 11 2.80 -29.74 -27.64
CA ALA A 11 3.93 -29.66 -26.72
C ALA A 11 5.00 -28.88 -27.47
N LEU A 12 4.74 -27.60 -27.68
CA LEU A 12 5.68 -26.57 -28.11
C LEU A 12 4.89 -25.26 -28.15
N LEU A 13 4.92 -24.52 -27.05
CA LEU A 13 4.80 -23.05 -26.95
C LEU A 13 4.79 -22.72 -25.44
N ALA A 14 5.80 -23.18 -24.70
CA ALA A 14 6.23 -22.43 -23.52
C ALA A 14 7.03 -21.26 -24.08
N LEU A 15 6.33 -20.25 -24.61
CA LEU A 15 6.98 -18.99 -24.87
C LEU A 15 7.34 -18.40 -23.53
N THR A 16 8.64 -18.17 -23.39
CA THR A 16 9.21 -17.02 -22.71
C THR A 16 8.41 -15.77 -23.09
N SER A 17 7.33 -15.54 -22.37
CA SER A 17 6.55 -14.32 -22.31
C SER A 17 6.04 -14.22 -20.88
N ALA A 18 6.96 -14.35 -19.92
CA ALA A 18 6.88 -13.45 -18.77
C ALA A 18 7.03 -12.06 -19.39
N ALA A 19 5.90 -11.46 -19.78
CA ALA A 19 5.80 -10.02 -19.71
C ALA A 19 6.24 -9.72 -18.28
N ALA A 20 7.48 -9.23 -18.17
CA ALA A 20 8.00 -8.81 -16.90
C ALA A 20 7.00 -7.78 -16.40
N LEU A 21 6.21 -8.17 -15.40
CA LEU A 21 5.61 -7.21 -14.50
C LEU A 21 6.77 -6.31 -14.09
N GLY A 22 6.75 -5.07 -14.58
CA GLY A 22 7.78 -4.11 -14.24
C GLY A 22 7.55 -3.75 -12.79
N ALA A 23 8.10 -4.52 -11.86
CA ALA A 23 8.07 -4.15 -10.47
C ALA A 23 8.62 -2.72 -10.31
N CYS A 24 8.15 -1.97 -9.30
CA CYS A 24 8.53 -0.59 -9.09
C CYS A 24 10.04 -0.46 -8.89
N VAL A 25 10.79 -0.11 -9.95
CA VAL A 25 12.25 0.01 -9.89
C VAL A 25 12.62 1.48 -9.65
N PRO A 26 13.54 1.80 -8.73
CA PRO A 26 14.08 3.15 -8.62
C PRO A 26 14.93 3.52 -9.85
N GLN A 27 14.85 4.78 -10.29
CA GLN A 27 15.74 5.31 -11.33
C GLN A 27 17.13 5.60 -10.71
N GLU A 28 18.19 4.92 -11.18
CA GLU A 28 19.56 5.21 -10.73
C GLU A 28 19.99 6.64 -11.17
N PRO A 29 20.67 7.42 -10.30
CA PRO A 29 21.26 8.69 -10.71
C PRO A 29 22.39 8.44 -11.73
N ALA A 30 22.44 9.22 -12.81
CA ALA A 30 23.47 9.11 -13.83
C ALA A 30 24.88 9.33 -13.23
N GLU A 31 25.67 8.27 -13.11
CA GLU A 31 27.08 8.36 -12.76
C GLU A 31 27.89 8.99 -13.91
N GLU A 32 28.29 10.25 -13.77
CA GLU A 32 29.39 10.80 -14.56
C GLU A 32 30.71 10.18 -14.06
N GLN A 33 31.21 9.15 -14.75
CA GLN A 33 32.60 8.72 -14.60
C GLN A 33 33.56 9.71 -15.28
N PRO A 34 34.58 10.26 -14.59
CA PRO A 34 35.69 10.88 -15.30
C PRO A 34 36.74 9.82 -15.64
N LEU A 35 36.95 9.63 -16.94
CA LEU A 35 38.04 8.87 -17.52
C LEU A 35 39.38 9.60 -17.26
N ILE A 36 40.35 8.88 -16.67
CA ILE A 36 41.75 9.31 -16.46
C ILE A 36 42.54 9.27 -17.77
N VAL A 37 43.36 10.30 -18.11
CA VAL A 37 44.76 10.19 -18.61
C VAL A 37 45.53 11.53 -18.40
N ILE A 38 46.51 11.51 -17.48
CA ILE A 38 47.94 11.98 -17.49
C ILE A 38 48.37 12.97 -18.62
N ASP A 39 49.20 14.02 -18.45
CA ASP A 39 50.51 14.10 -17.79
C ASP A 39 51.08 15.55 -17.76
N GLU A 40 52.19 15.71 -17.02
CA GLU A 40 53.19 16.81 -16.99
C GLU A 40 53.16 17.86 -15.83
N ASP A 41 53.96 17.54 -14.82
CA ASP A 41 54.70 18.44 -13.91
C ASP A 41 55.72 19.30 -14.72
N PRO A 42 56.20 20.49 -14.26
CA PRO A 42 57.02 20.60 -13.05
C PRO A 42 56.82 21.87 -12.16
N GLU A 43 57.25 21.75 -10.90
CA GLU A 43 57.43 22.81 -9.90
C GLU A 43 58.24 24.05 -10.37
N PRO A 44 58.24 25.17 -9.61
CA PRO A 44 59.30 25.28 -8.58
C PRO A 44 58.93 26.00 -7.25
N THR A 45 59.44 25.43 -6.16
CA THR A 45 60.26 26.05 -5.09
C THR A 45 59.70 27.02 -4.03
N GLU A 46 59.96 26.60 -2.79
CA GLU A 46 60.54 27.32 -1.63
C GLU A 46 59.64 27.80 -0.47
N ASN A 47 59.78 27.04 0.64
CA ASN A 47 60.10 27.45 2.03
C ASN A 47 59.26 28.53 2.72
N ASP A 48 58.65 28.19 3.88
CA ASP A 48 59.25 28.49 5.19
C ASP A 48 58.53 27.75 6.34
N ALA A 49 59.28 27.50 7.41
CA ALA A 49 58.91 26.68 8.55
C ALA A 49 58.42 27.48 9.78
N GLY A 50 57.66 26.79 10.65
CA GLY A 50 57.46 27.11 12.07
C GLY A 50 56.16 27.85 12.39
N ASP A 51 55.57 27.75 13.56
CA ASP A 51 55.75 26.88 14.73
C ASP A 51 54.53 27.15 15.65
N GLU A 52 54.30 26.26 16.62
CA GLU A 52 53.56 26.48 17.89
C GLU A 52 52.01 26.49 17.94
N ASP A 53 51.52 25.28 18.20
CA ASP A 53 50.50 24.88 19.18
C ASP A 53 50.18 25.89 20.30
N THR A 54 48.92 26.32 20.39
CA THR A 54 48.28 26.74 21.64
C THR A 54 46.87 26.17 21.74
N SER A 55 46.79 24.97 22.31
CA SER A 55 45.58 24.42 22.92
C SER A 55 45.22 25.13 24.24
N SER A 56 43.94 25.48 24.42
CA SER A 56 43.19 25.27 25.68
C SER A 56 41.77 25.85 25.58
N ASP A 57 40.83 25.02 25.13
CA ASP A 57 39.55 24.86 25.81
C ASP A 57 39.10 23.40 25.63
N PRO A 58 38.83 22.69 26.73
CA PRO A 58 37.62 21.88 26.72
C PRO A 58 36.84 21.98 28.04
N ASP A 59 35.54 22.20 27.87
CA ASP A 59 34.43 21.49 28.50
C ASP A 59 34.45 21.34 30.03
N ALA A 60 33.64 22.18 30.67
CA ALA A 60 33.10 21.91 32.00
C ALA A 60 31.94 20.91 31.89
N ASP A 61 32.15 19.70 32.39
CA ASP A 61 31.11 18.72 32.71
C ASP A 61 30.05 19.35 33.63
N GLY A 62 28.86 19.60 33.09
CA GLY A 62 27.69 20.01 33.86
C GLY A 62 26.99 18.79 34.44
N GLU A 63 27.15 18.54 35.74
CA GLU A 63 26.34 17.56 36.47
C GLU A 63 24.83 17.86 36.30
N PRO A 64 23.97 16.86 36.09
CA PRO A 64 22.53 17.07 35.90
C PRO A 64 21.93 17.74 37.14
N ALA A 65 21.11 18.77 36.92
CA ALA A 65 20.41 19.46 38.00
C ALA A 65 19.56 18.45 38.78
N THR A 66 19.68 18.46 40.12
CA THR A 66 18.93 17.58 41.01
C THR A 66 17.97 18.34 41.92
N VAL A 67 16.80 17.76 42.19
CA VAL A 67 15.78 18.24 43.10
C VAL A 67 15.71 17.38 44.37
N CYS A 68 15.67 18.06 45.51
CA CYS A 68 15.49 17.42 46.82
C CYS A 68 14.92 18.44 47.81
N THR A 69 13.68 18.22 48.26
CA THR A 69 12.99 19.20 49.14
C THR A 69 12.57 18.63 50.50
N ASN A 70 12.39 17.31 50.65
CA ASN A 70 11.92 16.68 51.90
C ASN A 70 10.65 17.30 52.48
N THR A 71 9.72 17.70 51.60
CA THR A 71 8.55 18.49 51.97
C THR A 71 7.31 17.63 52.26
N CYS A 72 7.31 16.35 51.90
CA CYS A 72 6.17 15.48 52.17
C CYS A 72 6.16 14.95 53.62
N SER A 73 5.00 14.47 54.06
CA SER A 73 4.77 13.98 55.43
C SER A 73 5.64 12.78 55.81
N SER A 74 5.92 11.92 54.82
CA SER A 74 6.68 10.69 54.98
C SER A 74 8.17 10.86 54.69
N ALA A 75 8.66 12.09 54.48
CA ALA A 75 9.97 12.37 53.89
C ALA A 75 11.21 11.84 54.66
N ARG A 76 11.03 11.14 55.78
CA ARG A 76 12.04 10.68 56.75
C ARG A 76 11.57 9.47 57.56
N ASP A 77 10.63 8.70 57.05
CA ASP A 77 10.08 7.55 57.77
C ASP A 77 10.92 6.26 57.58
N GLY A 78 11.98 6.37 56.77
CA GLY A 78 12.91 5.30 56.46
C GLY A 78 12.50 4.46 55.24
N GLN A 79 11.48 4.88 54.50
CA GLN A 79 11.01 4.27 53.26
C GLN A 79 11.05 5.32 52.16
N CYS A 80 11.40 4.89 50.94
CA CYS A 80 11.41 5.79 49.79
C CYS A 80 10.02 5.83 49.14
N ASP A 81 9.36 6.97 49.22
CA ASP A 81 7.94 7.18 48.93
C ASP A 81 7.66 8.18 47.80
N ASP A 82 8.70 8.76 47.19
CA ASP A 82 8.55 9.82 46.18
C ASP A 82 8.14 9.34 44.77
N GLY A 83 7.78 8.06 44.63
CA GLY A 83 7.37 7.45 43.37
C GLY A 83 8.41 7.43 42.25
N GLY A 84 9.65 7.87 42.53
CA GLY A 84 10.74 7.82 41.57
C GLY A 84 11.41 6.44 41.46
N THR A 85 12.33 6.28 40.52
CA THR A 85 13.06 5.03 40.33
C THR A 85 13.70 4.52 41.63
N GLY A 86 13.28 3.34 42.11
CA GLY A 86 13.74 2.76 43.38
C GLY A 86 12.88 3.11 44.60
N ALA A 87 11.77 3.83 44.44
CA ALA A 87 10.78 4.03 45.48
C ALA A 87 9.96 2.75 45.74
N LEU A 88 9.64 2.55 47.01
CA LEU A 88 8.76 1.49 47.50
C LEU A 88 7.28 1.89 47.40
N PHE A 89 7.00 3.19 47.51
CA PHE A 89 5.65 3.75 47.43
C PHE A 89 5.63 5.08 46.64
N GLU A 90 4.44 5.52 46.23
CA GLU A 90 4.18 6.77 45.49
C GLU A 90 3.37 7.76 46.35
N SER A 91 3.62 7.76 47.66
CA SER A 91 2.82 8.55 48.61
C SER A 91 3.28 10.01 48.73
N CYS A 92 4.43 10.33 48.14
CA CYS A 92 5.03 11.65 48.07
C CYS A 92 5.29 12.05 46.62
N ASP A 93 5.29 13.36 46.34
CA ASP A 93 5.65 13.88 45.02
C ASP A 93 7.16 13.65 44.74
N TYR A 94 7.53 13.49 43.48
CA TYR A 94 8.90 13.21 43.05
C TYR A 94 9.94 14.21 43.62
N GLY A 95 10.99 13.71 44.27
CA GLY A 95 12.02 14.54 44.92
C GLY A 95 11.60 15.18 46.26
N THR A 96 10.40 14.89 46.77
CA THR A 96 9.91 15.41 48.06
C THR A 96 10.13 14.47 49.24
N ASP A 97 10.62 13.25 49.02
CA ASP A 97 11.10 12.28 50.03
C ASP A 97 12.57 11.88 49.79
N CYS A 98 13.40 12.87 49.48
CA CYS A 98 14.81 12.62 49.15
C CYS A 98 15.70 12.26 50.36
N ALA A 99 15.22 12.33 51.61
CA ALA A 99 16.01 11.88 52.76
C ALA A 99 16.10 10.36 52.80
N ASP A 100 15.07 9.68 52.29
CA ASP A 100 15.02 8.23 52.17
C ASP A 100 15.29 7.77 50.72
N CYS A 101 14.87 8.53 49.70
CA CYS A 101 15.09 8.22 48.29
C CYS A 101 16.42 8.70 47.67
N GLY A 102 17.10 9.66 48.32
CA GLY A 102 18.19 10.41 47.70
C GLY A 102 17.70 11.51 46.74
N SER A 103 18.61 12.38 46.31
CA SER A 103 18.29 13.47 45.37
C SER A 103 17.89 12.92 44.00
N ARG A 104 16.88 13.54 43.37
CA ARG A 104 16.36 13.12 42.06
C ARG A 104 16.83 14.05 40.95
N PRO A 105 17.05 13.59 39.70
CA PRO A 105 17.25 14.49 38.56
C PRO A 105 16.00 15.35 38.34
N VAL A 106 16.17 16.62 37.95
CA VAL A 106 15.04 17.46 37.50
C VAL A 106 14.50 16.86 36.20
N ILE A 107 13.21 16.48 36.19
CA ILE A 107 12.50 16.09 34.97
C ILE A 107 11.99 17.39 34.35
N GLU A 108 12.58 17.81 33.22
CA GLU A 108 11.98 18.84 32.39
C GLU A 108 10.82 18.19 31.62
N GLU A 109 9.58 18.61 31.90
CA GLU A 109 8.45 18.15 31.10
C GLU A 109 8.57 18.75 29.68
N PRO A 110 8.38 17.94 28.62
CA PRO A 110 8.38 18.46 27.26
C PRO A 110 7.27 19.51 27.08
N ASP A 111 7.58 20.59 26.37
CA ASP A 111 6.59 21.62 26.02
C ASP A 111 5.38 20.98 25.31
N PRO A 112 4.15 21.44 25.57
CA PRO A 112 2.98 20.97 24.84
C PRO A 112 3.11 21.31 23.36
N ASP A 113 2.87 20.32 22.49
CA ASP A 113 2.89 20.47 21.04
C ASP A 113 2.02 21.67 20.59
N PRO A 114 2.49 22.49 19.64
CA PRO A 114 1.67 23.54 19.05
C PRO A 114 0.47 22.90 18.33
N ASP A 115 -0.73 23.46 18.54
CA ASP A 115 -1.94 23.10 17.79
C ASP A 115 -1.64 23.19 16.26
N PRO A 116 -2.03 22.18 15.46
CA PRO A 116 -1.74 22.18 14.02
C PRO A 116 -2.45 23.34 13.32
N GLU A 117 -1.74 24.00 12.42
CA GLU A 117 -2.27 25.14 11.66
C GLU A 117 -3.42 24.71 10.73
N PRO A 118 -4.49 25.53 10.59
CA PRO A 118 -5.60 25.24 9.69
C PRO A 118 -5.16 25.27 8.21
N ILE A 119 -5.74 24.39 7.39
CA ILE A 119 -5.41 24.24 5.97
C ILE A 119 -6.18 25.29 5.16
N CYS A 120 -5.45 26.07 4.34
CA CYS A 120 -6.02 27.02 3.40
C CYS A 120 -5.01 27.40 2.31
N THR A 121 -5.22 26.94 1.07
CA THR A 121 -4.26 27.17 -0.02
C THR A 121 -4.82 27.82 -1.28
N ASP A 122 -6.15 28.03 -1.38
CA ASP A 122 -6.85 28.63 -2.55
C ASP A 122 -6.33 28.19 -3.92
N SER A 123 -5.84 26.95 -3.98
CA SER A 123 -5.11 26.43 -5.13
C SER A 123 -6.03 25.80 -6.18
N CYS A 124 -7.32 25.66 -5.87
CA CYS A 124 -8.32 25.20 -6.84
C CYS A 124 -8.67 26.29 -7.85
N GLN A 125 -9.04 25.88 -9.07
CA GLN A 125 -9.51 26.82 -10.10
C GLN A 125 -10.79 27.57 -9.71
N TYR A 126 -11.57 27.01 -8.77
CA TYR A 126 -12.82 27.58 -8.27
C TYR A 126 -12.68 28.22 -6.88
N ALA A 127 -11.45 28.44 -6.37
CA ALA A 127 -11.19 28.83 -4.99
C ALA A 127 -11.79 30.17 -4.48
N ASN A 128 -12.49 30.90 -5.35
CA ASN A 128 -12.97 32.27 -5.15
C ASN A 128 -14.11 32.60 -6.14
N ASP A 129 -14.92 31.62 -6.54
CA ASP A 129 -16.02 31.82 -7.48
C ASP A 129 -17.36 32.20 -6.79
N GLY A 130 -17.36 32.21 -5.46
CA GLY A 130 -18.49 32.56 -4.60
C GLY A 130 -19.30 31.37 -4.11
N GLU A 131 -18.93 30.15 -4.50
CA GLU A 131 -19.52 28.90 -4.04
C GLU A 131 -18.44 28.08 -3.32
N CYS A 132 -18.81 27.42 -2.21
CA CYS A 132 -17.85 26.58 -1.49
C CYS A 132 -17.79 25.18 -2.13
N ASP A 133 -16.64 24.82 -2.68
CA ASP A 133 -16.42 23.71 -3.61
C ASP A 133 -15.43 22.64 -3.12
N ASP A 134 -14.82 22.85 -1.96
CA ASP A 134 -13.77 21.96 -1.41
C ASP A 134 -14.28 20.65 -0.79
N GLY A 135 -15.57 20.34 -0.96
CA GLY A 135 -16.21 19.12 -0.43
C GLY A 135 -16.29 19.03 1.09
N GLY A 136 -15.90 20.09 1.81
CA GLY A 136 -15.89 20.16 3.27
C GLY A 136 -17.24 20.48 3.92
N ALA A 137 -17.25 20.65 5.25
CA ALA A 137 -18.47 21.01 5.97
C ALA A 137 -18.98 22.40 5.53
N GLY A 138 -20.21 22.45 5.01
CA GLY A 138 -20.79 23.68 4.47
C GLY A 138 -20.51 23.92 2.99
N ALA A 139 -19.84 22.99 2.30
CA ALA A 139 -19.63 23.05 0.86
C ALA A 139 -20.91 22.76 0.07
N GLN A 140 -21.07 23.48 -1.04
CA GLN A 140 -22.08 23.36 -2.06
C GLN A 140 -21.70 22.29 -3.09
N TYR A 141 -20.40 22.16 -3.39
CA TYR A 141 -19.84 21.17 -4.32
C TYR A 141 -18.55 20.54 -3.78
N ASP A 142 -18.06 19.50 -4.45
CA ASP A 142 -16.86 18.70 -4.11
C ASP A 142 -15.82 18.67 -5.24
N VAL A 143 -15.81 19.72 -6.09
CA VAL A 143 -14.96 19.82 -7.28
C VAL A 143 -13.54 20.32 -6.98
N CYS A 144 -13.29 20.77 -5.75
CA CYS A 144 -11.98 21.19 -5.26
C CYS A 144 -11.49 20.24 -4.16
N THR A 145 -10.17 20.08 -4.03
CA THR A 145 -9.57 19.34 -2.92
C THR A 145 -9.85 20.08 -1.59
N TYR A 146 -10.10 19.36 -0.50
CA TYR A 146 -10.39 19.94 0.82
C TYR A 146 -9.35 21.00 1.24
N GLY A 147 -9.80 22.18 1.65
CA GLY A 147 -8.94 23.31 2.03
C GLY A 147 -8.32 24.09 0.86
N THR A 148 -8.58 23.69 -0.39
CA THR A 148 -8.05 24.38 -1.59
C THR A 148 -9.01 25.39 -2.22
N ASP A 149 -10.22 25.52 -1.67
CA ASP A 149 -11.18 26.61 -1.94
C ASP A 149 -11.58 27.27 -0.61
N CYS A 150 -10.60 27.76 0.13
CA CYS A 150 -10.86 28.39 1.43
C CYS A 150 -11.29 29.85 1.30
N GLY A 151 -11.16 30.46 0.12
CA GLY A 151 -11.66 31.78 -0.22
C GLY A 151 -13.17 31.85 -0.09
N ASP A 152 -13.87 30.80 -0.51
CA ASP A 152 -15.33 30.67 -0.36
C ASP A 152 -15.73 29.79 0.83
N CYS A 153 -14.98 28.73 1.14
CA CYS A 153 -15.31 27.81 2.23
C CYS A 153 -14.84 28.25 3.63
N GLY A 154 -13.93 29.22 3.71
CA GLY A 154 -13.18 29.53 4.92
C GLY A 154 -12.06 28.51 5.20
N SER A 155 -11.14 28.88 6.10
CA SER A 155 -10.03 28.01 6.54
C SER A 155 -10.55 26.71 7.14
N ARG A 156 -10.00 25.57 6.71
CA ARG A 156 -10.41 24.26 7.18
C ARG A 156 -9.61 23.83 8.41
N ASP A 157 -10.30 23.21 9.36
CA ASP A 157 -9.65 22.57 10.50
C ASP A 157 -8.88 21.35 9.95
N ALA A 158 -7.61 21.21 10.32
CA ALA A 158 -6.84 19.99 10.03
C ALA A 158 -7.41 18.76 10.76
N ARG A 159 -8.39 18.97 11.65
CA ARG A 159 -9.00 17.93 12.47
C ARG A 159 -9.97 17.07 11.65
N ARG A 160 -9.46 15.94 11.17
CA ARG A 160 -10.28 14.72 10.98
C ARG A 160 -11.05 14.43 12.27
N SER A 161 -12.37 14.32 12.18
CA SER A 161 -13.24 13.90 13.31
C SER A 161 -13.26 12.39 13.53
N CYS A 162 -12.78 11.63 12.55
CA CYS A 162 -12.59 10.19 12.61
C CYS A 162 -11.44 9.78 11.68
N ASN A 163 -10.73 8.72 12.03
CA ASN A 163 -9.77 8.01 11.18
C ASN A 163 -10.28 6.61 10.79
N SER A 164 -11.44 6.22 11.29
CA SER A 164 -12.01 4.91 11.03
C SER A 164 -13.52 4.88 11.30
N ASN A 165 -14.21 3.92 10.68
CA ASN A 165 -15.64 3.66 10.96
C ASN A 165 -15.90 3.37 12.46
N ALA A 166 -14.89 2.88 13.20
CA ALA A 166 -15.02 2.57 14.62
C ALA A 166 -15.12 3.82 15.52
N GLU A 167 -14.66 4.97 15.04
CA GLU A 167 -14.74 6.26 15.74
C GLU A 167 -16.10 6.97 15.51
N CYS A 168 -16.95 6.39 14.65
CA CYS A 168 -18.27 6.93 14.33
C CYS A 168 -19.40 6.28 15.15
N SER A 169 -20.45 7.07 15.42
CA SER A 169 -21.68 6.55 16.05
C SER A 169 -22.41 5.55 15.16
N GLU A 170 -23.19 4.65 15.75
CA GLU A 170 -23.92 3.59 15.04
C GLU A 170 -24.74 4.14 13.86
N GLY A 171 -24.59 3.52 12.69
CA GLY A 171 -25.23 3.97 11.45
C GLY A 171 -24.46 5.09 10.72
N ARG A 172 -23.20 5.32 11.08
CA ARG A 172 -22.30 6.26 10.38
C ARG A 172 -20.97 5.60 10.01
N VAL A 173 -20.35 6.12 8.95
CA VAL A 173 -19.04 5.69 8.42
C VAL A 173 -18.13 6.90 8.29
N CYS A 174 -16.84 6.71 8.49
CA CYS A 174 -15.85 7.77 8.31
C CYS A 174 -15.60 7.95 6.81
N ASN A 175 -15.93 9.12 6.28
CA ASN A 175 -15.68 9.43 4.88
C ASN A 175 -14.21 9.81 4.64
N ALA A 176 -13.84 9.96 3.37
CA ALA A 176 -12.48 10.31 2.95
C ALA A 176 -11.96 11.61 3.56
N THR A 177 -12.85 12.56 3.88
CA THR A 177 -12.52 13.84 4.50
C THR A 177 -12.43 13.74 6.04
N GLY A 178 -12.47 12.54 6.62
CA GLY A 178 -12.41 12.32 8.07
C GLY A 178 -13.65 12.78 8.82
N GLN A 179 -14.82 12.75 8.17
CA GLN A 179 -16.11 13.09 8.75
C GLN A 179 -17.00 11.84 8.86
N CYS A 180 -17.62 11.64 10.02
CA CYS A 180 -18.64 10.60 10.14
C CYS A 180 -19.88 10.99 9.34
N VAL A 181 -20.27 10.22 8.31
CA VAL A 181 -21.46 10.41 7.45
C VAL A 181 -22.43 9.24 7.56
N SER A 182 -23.66 9.35 7.05
CA SER A 182 -24.68 8.28 7.13
C SER A 182 -24.25 7.00 6.41
N SER A 183 -24.46 5.83 7.02
CA SER A 183 -24.19 4.52 6.41
C SER A 183 -25.37 3.97 5.59
N GLN A 184 -26.41 4.78 5.33
CA GLN A 184 -27.56 4.33 4.54
C GLN A 184 -27.15 4.05 3.11
N GLY A 185 -27.29 2.80 2.68
CA GLY A 185 -26.81 2.35 1.37
C GLY A 185 -25.50 1.57 1.43
N ALA A 186 -24.93 1.31 2.61
CA ALA A 186 -23.68 0.55 2.73
C ALA A 186 -23.69 -0.78 1.95
N SER A 187 -22.55 -1.09 1.33
CA SER A 187 -22.37 -2.33 0.60
C SER A 187 -22.39 -3.54 1.51
N SER A 188 -22.78 -4.68 0.94
CA SER A 188 -22.69 -5.99 1.58
C SER A 188 -21.91 -6.95 0.69
N ILE A 189 -21.10 -7.80 1.32
CA ILE A 189 -20.37 -8.87 0.64
C ILE A 189 -20.98 -10.21 1.01
N GLU A 190 -21.50 -10.91 0.00
CA GLU A 190 -21.82 -12.34 0.11
C GLU A 190 -20.59 -13.15 -0.33
N PHE A 191 -20.33 -14.26 0.34
CA PHE A 191 -19.24 -15.16 0.00
C PHE A 191 -19.77 -16.54 -0.32
N VAL A 192 -19.36 -17.08 -1.46
CA VAL A 192 -19.78 -18.38 -1.94
C VAL A 192 -18.55 -19.18 -2.35
N THR A 193 -18.40 -20.39 -1.82
CA THR A 193 -17.45 -21.37 -2.39
C THR A 193 -18.12 -22.01 -3.60
N ILE A 194 -17.58 -21.76 -4.79
CA ILE A 194 -18.15 -22.29 -6.04
C ILE A 194 -17.53 -23.64 -6.43
N THR A 195 -16.26 -23.85 -6.05
CA THR A 195 -15.50 -25.06 -6.37
C THR A 195 -14.63 -25.46 -5.16
N ASP A 196 -14.61 -26.75 -4.78
CA ASP A 196 -13.68 -27.34 -3.79
C ASP A 196 -13.43 -28.80 -4.17
N PHE A 197 -12.26 -29.10 -4.74
CA PHE A 197 -11.90 -30.46 -5.14
C PHE A 197 -10.37 -30.67 -5.15
N GLN A 198 -9.96 -31.92 -5.26
CA GLN A 198 -8.55 -32.28 -5.47
C GLN A 198 -8.27 -32.31 -6.97
N ALA A 199 -7.47 -31.36 -7.46
CA ALA A 199 -7.01 -31.34 -8.84
C ALA A 199 -5.75 -32.21 -9.01
N SER A 200 -5.67 -32.87 -10.15
CA SER A 200 -4.46 -33.47 -10.69
C SER A 200 -3.66 -32.43 -11.45
N ALA A 201 -2.36 -32.68 -11.64
CA ALA A 201 -1.54 -31.87 -12.55
C ALA A 201 -2.16 -31.86 -13.95
N GLN A 202 -2.19 -30.68 -14.58
CA GLN A 202 -2.75 -30.44 -15.91
C GLN A 202 -4.29 -30.49 -16.01
N ASP A 203 -5.01 -30.53 -14.89
CA ASP A 203 -6.48 -30.49 -14.92
C ASP A 203 -7.00 -29.16 -15.48
N VAL A 204 -8.09 -29.24 -16.24
CA VAL A 204 -8.86 -28.09 -16.76
C VAL A 204 -10.29 -28.21 -16.25
N TRP A 205 -10.85 -27.13 -15.73
CA TRP A 205 -12.23 -27.11 -15.26
C TRP A 205 -12.88 -25.74 -15.46
N ASP A 206 -14.21 -25.75 -15.46
CA ASP A 206 -15.04 -24.54 -15.47
C ASP A 206 -15.61 -24.32 -14.06
N SER A 207 -15.43 -23.12 -13.52
CA SER A 207 -16.11 -22.67 -12.30
C SER A 207 -17.19 -21.66 -12.67
N GLU A 208 -18.42 -21.93 -12.26
CA GLU A 208 -19.60 -21.14 -12.61
C GLU A 208 -20.17 -20.43 -11.39
N PHE A 209 -20.63 -19.19 -11.56
CA PHE A 209 -21.27 -18.41 -10.50
C PHE A 209 -22.40 -17.53 -11.05
N GLU A 210 -23.42 -17.31 -10.22
CA GLU A 210 -24.59 -16.51 -10.58
C GLU A 210 -24.41 -15.04 -10.19
N VAL A 211 -24.74 -14.15 -11.12
CA VAL A 211 -24.80 -12.70 -10.90
C VAL A 211 -26.26 -12.25 -10.95
N GLY A 212 -26.75 -11.69 -9.83
CA GLY A 212 -28.08 -11.07 -9.74
C GLY A 212 -28.10 -9.66 -10.33
N GLY A 213 -29.28 -9.14 -10.65
CA GLY A 213 -29.42 -7.77 -11.18
C GLY A 213 -29.11 -6.65 -10.18
N ASP A 214 -28.95 -6.99 -8.91
CA ASP A 214 -28.58 -6.14 -7.79
C ASP A 214 -27.07 -6.20 -7.45
N VAL A 215 -26.31 -7.05 -8.15
CA VAL A 215 -24.88 -7.22 -7.95
C VAL A 215 -24.11 -6.10 -8.63
N ARG A 216 -23.23 -5.46 -7.87
CA ARG A 216 -22.33 -4.40 -8.35
C ARG A 216 -21.07 -4.98 -8.95
N SER A 217 -20.44 -5.90 -8.22
CA SER A 217 -19.16 -6.50 -8.60
C SER A 217 -19.00 -7.89 -8.00
N VAL A 218 -18.11 -8.68 -8.58
CA VAL A 218 -17.70 -9.99 -8.08
C VAL A 218 -16.18 -10.03 -8.03
N SER A 219 -15.62 -10.36 -6.87
CA SER A 219 -14.21 -10.75 -6.75
C SER A 219 -14.12 -12.27 -6.66
N LEU A 220 -13.41 -12.90 -7.59
CA LEU A 220 -13.11 -14.33 -7.50
C LEU A 220 -11.75 -14.51 -6.81
N ILE A 221 -11.67 -15.53 -5.96
CA ILE A 221 -10.43 -15.95 -5.32
C ILE A 221 -10.19 -17.39 -5.70
N VAL A 222 -9.04 -17.68 -6.30
CA VAL A 222 -8.57 -19.05 -6.53
C VAL A 222 -7.47 -19.35 -5.53
N GLU A 223 -7.62 -20.44 -4.79
CA GLU A 223 -6.66 -20.90 -3.80
C GLU A 223 -6.18 -22.31 -4.12
N MET A 224 -4.87 -22.42 -4.33
CA MET A 224 -4.13 -23.67 -4.33
C MET A 224 -3.70 -23.95 -2.88
N MET A 225 -4.13 -25.06 -2.28
CA MET A 225 -3.78 -25.37 -0.88
C MET A 225 -2.29 -25.69 -0.69
N ASP A 226 -1.62 -26.11 -1.75
CA ASP A 226 -0.16 -26.10 -1.84
C ASP A 226 0.28 -24.72 -2.36
N PRO A 227 1.03 -23.92 -1.57
CA PRO A 227 1.42 -22.57 -1.97
C PRO A 227 2.46 -22.54 -3.11
N ALA A 228 3.16 -23.65 -3.36
CA ALA A 228 4.10 -23.76 -4.49
C ALA A 228 3.44 -24.20 -5.80
N ALA A 229 2.15 -24.56 -5.76
CA ALA A 229 1.42 -25.06 -6.92
C ALA A 229 0.86 -23.91 -7.77
N THR A 230 0.94 -24.06 -9.09
CA THR A 230 0.55 -23.00 -10.03
C THR A 230 -0.76 -23.30 -10.76
N ALA A 231 -1.64 -22.31 -10.85
CA ALA A 231 -2.84 -22.36 -11.69
C ALA A 231 -3.03 -21.08 -12.50
N TYR A 232 -3.77 -21.19 -13.60
CA TYR A 232 -3.99 -20.14 -14.57
C TYR A 232 -5.46 -19.93 -14.89
N ILE A 233 -5.81 -18.69 -15.20
CA ILE A 233 -7.11 -18.31 -15.78
C ILE A 233 -6.97 -18.42 -17.29
N TRP A 234 -7.80 -19.26 -17.91
CA TRP A 234 -7.79 -19.47 -19.36
C TRP A 234 -8.80 -18.57 -20.07
N GLU A 235 -10.04 -18.55 -19.59
CA GLU A 235 -11.13 -17.76 -20.19
C GLU A 235 -12.07 -17.24 -19.11
N VAL A 236 -12.62 -16.03 -19.32
CA VAL A 236 -13.76 -15.50 -18.54
C VAL A 236 -14.90 -15.18 -19.52
N ILE A 237 -16.06 -15.80 -19.30
CA ILE A 237 -17.19 -15.76 -20.24
C ILE A 237 -18.46 -15.30 -19.52
N THR A 238 -19.15 -14.35 -20.15
CA THR A 238 -20.44 -13.79 -19.69
C THR A 238 -21.62 -14.75 -19.91
N PRO A 239 -22.79 -14.51 -19.28
CA PRO A 239 -24.00 -15.27 -19.54
C PRO A 239 -24.50 -15.20 -20.99
N GLN A 240 -24.11 -14.14 -21.73
CA GLN A 240 -24.43 -13.97 -23.15
C GLN A 240 -23.38 -14.61 -24.08
N ASN A 241 -22.43 -15.36 -23.53
CA ASN A 241 -21.33 -16.01 -24.25
C ASN A 241 -20.36 -15.02 -24.93
N THR A 242 -20.30 -13.78 -24.43
CA THR A 242 -19.22 -12.83 -24.72
C THR A 242 -17.98 -13.21 -23.91
N LEU A 243 -16.82 -13.26 -24.58
CA LEU A 243 -15.51 -13.48 -23.98
C LEU A 243 -15.01 -12.17 -23.38
N LEU A 244 -14.84 -12.11 -22.06
CA LEU A 244 -14.26 -10.96 -21.38
C LEU A 244 -12.74 -11.06 -21.37
N PHE A 245 -12.21 -12.25 -21.11
CA PHE A 245 -10.78 -12.52 -21.08
C PHE A 245 -10.45 -13.81 -21.83
N ASP A 246 -9.35 -13.78 -22.58
CA ASP A 246 -8.75 -14.91 -23.29
C ASP A 246 -7.24 -14.92 -23.07
N PHE A 247 -6.73 -15.97 -22.42
CA PHE A 247 -5.30 -16.12 -22.14
C PHE A 247 -4.43 -16.08 -23.40
N GLU A 248 -4.92 -16.61 -24.53
CA GLU A 248 -4.17 -16.64 -25.79
C GLU A 248 -4.26 -15.32 -26.57
N ARG A 249 -5.21 -14.44 -26.22
CA ARG A 249 -5.52 -13.20 -26.95
C ARG A 249 -5.84 -12.07 -25.98
N GLN A 250 -4.88 -11.78 -25.11
CA GLN A 250 -5.04 -10.77 -24.05
C GLN A 250 -5.26 -9.37 -24.63
N ASP A 251 -4.64 -9.05 -25.76
CA ASP A 251 -4.81 -7.80 -26.52
C ASP A 251 -6.25 -7.58 -27.04
N GLN A 252 -7.05 -8.65 -27.15
CA GLN A 252 -8.45 -8.62 -27.59
C GLN A 252 -9.44 -8.73 -26.43
N SER A 253 -8.94 -8.83 -25.20
CA SER A 253 -9.77 -8.99 -24.00
C SER A 253 -10.40 -7.65 -23.59
N LEU A 254 -11.63 -7.69 -23.11
CA LEU A 254 -12.34 -6.53 -22.56
C LEU A 254 -11.94 -6.22 -21.12
N MET A 255 -11.25 -7.16 -20.47
CA MET A 255 -10.69 -7.00 -19.15
C MET A 255 -9.22 -7.41 -19.15
N HIS A 256 -8.44 -6.74 -18.31
CA HIS A 256 -7.07 -7.14 -18.00
C HIS A 256 -7.09 -8.05 -16.76
N VAL A 257 -6.38 -9.18 -16.76
CA VAL A 257 -6.16 -9.97 -15.54
C VAL A 257 -4.69 -10.36 -15.45
N TYR A 258 -4.19 -10.54 -14.24
CA TYR A 258 -2.97 -11.31 -14.05
C TYR A 258 -3.33 -12.79 -13.93
N PRO A 259 -3.09 -13.60 -14.97
CA PRO A 259 -3.80 -14.87 -15.13
C PRO A 259 -3.14 -16.04 -14.40
N VAL A 260 -2.27 -15.79 -13.41
CA VAL A 260 -1.48 -16.83 -12.73
C VAL A 260 -1.44 -16.59 -11.22
N THR A 261 -1.37 -17.68 -10.46
CA THR A 261 -1.25 -17.66 -8.99
C THR A 261 0.12 -17.17 -8.51
N ALA A 262 0.14 -16.28 -7.51
CA ALA A 262 1.32 -15.90 -6.73
C ALA A 262 1.20 -16.47 -5.31
N GLY A 263 2.19 -17.24 -4.85
CA GLY A 263 2.11 -17.96 -3.56
C GLY A 263 0.90 -18.89 -3.44
N GLY A 264 0.44 -19.44 -4.58
CA GLY A 264 -0.72 -20.33 -4.68
C GLY A 264 -2.08 -19.62 -4.52
N GLN A 265 -2.15 -18.30 -4.73
CA GLN A 265 -3.42 -17.56 -4.77
C GLN A 265 -3.48 -16.59 -5.95
N MET A 266 -4.68 -16.33 -6.47
CA MET A 266 -4.94 -15.23 -7.41
C MET A 266 -6.36 -14.67 -7.22
N GLY A 267 -6.51 -13.38 -7.55
CA GLY A 267 -7.78 -12.68 -7.57
C GLY A 267 -8.24 -12.34 -8.99
N ILE A 268 -9.55 -12.23 -9.18
CA ILE A 268 -10.15 -11.61 -10.37
C ILE A 268 -11.19 -10.62 -9.89
N LEU A 269 -11.17 -9.39 -10.42
CA LEU A 269 -12.21 -8.39 -10.14
C LEU A 269 -13.06 -8.14 -11.38
N LEU A 270 -14.38 -8.28 -11.23
CA LEU A 270 -15.36 -8.07 -12.29
C LEU A 270 -16.42 -7.06 -11.83
N PRO A 271 -16.64 -5.94 -12.55
CA PRO A 271 -15.83 -5.41 -13.65
C PRO A 271 -14.60 -4.65 -13.12
N ASN A 272 -13.49 -4.71 -13.85
CA ASN A 272 -12.28 -3.91 -13.60
C ASN A 272 -12.04 -2.85 -14.67
N SER A 273 -13.07 -2.49 -15.44
CA SER A 273 -13.11 -1.31 -16.29
C SER A 273 -14.58 -0.88 -16.44
N PRO A 274 -14.89 0.43 -16.46
CA PRO A 274 -16.26 0.90 -16.69
C PRO A 274 -16.74 0.67 -18.13
N GLN A 275 -15.84 0.25 -19.03
CA GLN A 275 -16.15 -0.05 -20.43
C GLN A 275 -17.10 -1.26 -20.60
N PHE A 276 -17.25 -2.09 -19.57
CA PHE A 276 -18.25 -3.16 -19.54
C PHE A 276 -18.97 -3.23 -18.20
N ALA A 277 -20.24 -3.60 -18.25
CA ALA A 277 -21.07 -3.79 -17.06
C ALA A 277 -21.35 -5.27 -16.83
N LEU A 278 -21.58 -5.64 -15.56
CA LEU A 278 -22.10 -6.97 -15.25
C LEU A 278 -23.53 -7.11 -15.76
N SER A 279 -23.82 -8.26 -16.37
CA SER A 279 -25.16 -8.65 -16.76
C SER A 279 -25.66 -9.75 -15.83
N ALA A 280 -26.97 -9.81 -15.58
CA ALA A 280 -27.51 -10.88 -14.77
C ALA A 280 -27.37 -12.24 -15.48
N GLY A 281 -27.04 -13.28 -14.72
CA GLY A 281 -26.95 -14.68 -15.17
C GLY A 281 -25.66 -15.39 -14.73
N THR A 282 -25.44 -16.57 -15.30
CA THR A 282 -24.30 -17.43 -15.00
C THR A 282 -23.03 -17.00 -15.75
N TYR A 283 -22.00 -16.62 -15.01
CA TYR A 283 -20.66 -16.42 -15.54
C TYR A 283 -19.86 -17.71 -15.43
N ARG A 284 -18.91 -17.91 -16.35
CA ARG A 284 -18.00 -19.06 -16.36
C ARG A 284 -16.57 -18.60 -16.40
N VAL A 285 -15.75 -19.15 -15.50
CA VAL A 285 -14.29 -18.99 -15.53
C VAL A 285 -13.65 -20.35 -15.76
N ARG A 286 -12.93 -20.47 -16.87
CA ARG A 286 -12.15 -21.65 -17.19
C ARG A 286 -10.77 -21.51 -16.58
N LEU A 287 -10.36 -22.54 -15.86
CA LEU A 287 -9.09 -22.60 -15.13
C LEU A 287 -8.30 -23.83 -15.57
N TRP A 288 -6.98 -23.71 -15.52
CA TRP A 288 -6.03 -24.80 -15.77
C TRP A 288 -4.97 -24.81 -14.69
N THR A 289 -4.56 -25.99 -14.21
CA THR A 289 -3.51 -26.12 -13.19
C THR A 289 -2.29 -26.83 -13.74
N GLU A 290 -1.09 -26.36 -13.39
CA GLU A 290 0.15 -27.07 -13.74
C GLU A 290 0.38 -28.24 -12.79
N ASP A 291 0.15 -28.01 -11.50
CA ASP A 291 0.47 -28.91 -10.42
C ASP A 291 -0.78 -29.55 -9.79
N ALA A 292 -0.57 -30.65 -9.07
CA ALA A 292 -1.62 -31.26 -8.29
C ALA A 292 -1.79 -30.52 -6.95
N SER A 293 -2.99 -30.03 -6.67
CA SER A 293 -3.30 -29.36 -5.40
C SER A 293 -4.78 -29.50 -5.08
N ARG A 294 -5.14 -29.35 -3.81
CA ARG A 294 -6.55 -29.10 -3.48
C ARG A 294 -6.85 -27.67 -3.90
N VAL A 295 -7.84 -27.49 -4.75
CA VAL A 295 -8.23 -26.18 -5.29
C VAL A 295 -9.54 -25.76 -4.65
N ARG A 296 -9.59 -24.50 -4.22
CA ARG A 296 -10.85 -23.83 -3.88
C ARG A 296 -11.02 -22.59 -4.72
N VAL A 297 -12.23 -22.37 -5.20
CA VAL A 297 -12.62 -21.13 -5.86
C VAL A 297 -13.77 -20.52 -5.08
N HIS A 298 -13.62 -19.25 -4.75
CA HIS A 298 -14.59 -18.47 -4.02
C HIS A 298 -15.03 -17.26 -4.83
N ALA A 299 -16.28 -16.87 -4.67
CA ALA A 299 -16.84 -15.62 -5.18
C ALA A 299 -17.26 -14.74 -4.01
N LEU A 300 -16.74 -13.51 -4.00
CA LEU A 300 -17.19 -12.43 -3.13
C LEU A 300 -18.09 -11.52 -3.97
N ILE A 301 -19.39 -11.61 -3.73
CA ILE A 301 -20.42 -10.91 -4.48
C ILE A 301 -20.77 -9.64 -3.71
N LYS A 302 -20.37 -8.49 -4.27
CA LYS A 302 -20.63 -7.18 -3.69
C LYS A 302 -21.97 -6.63 -4.20
N ARG A 303 -22.81 -6.26 -3.25
CA ARG A 303 -24.06 -5.51 -3.48
C ARG A 303 -23.95 -4.16 -2.82
N GLY A 304 -24.65 -3.17 -3.36
CA GLY A 304 -24.58 -1.80 -2.85
C GLY A 304 -25.04 -0.81 -3.92
N PRO A 305 -24.80 0.48 -3.69
CA PRO A 305 -25.20 1.54 -4.60
C PRO A 305 -24.40 1.40 -5.89
N LEU A 306 -25.03 1.66 -7.03
CA LEU A 306 -24.35 1.68 -8.33
C LEU A 306 -23.36 2.86 -8.43
N ASN A 307 -23.61 3.94 -7.69
CA ASN A 307 -22.74 5.11 -7.60
C ASN A 307 -22.49 5.42 -6.11
N PRO A 308 -21.49 4.79 -5.47
CA PRO A 308 -21.18 5.05 -4.07
C PRO A 308 -20.66 6.46 -3.91
N GLN A 309 -21.06 7.11 -2.81
CA GLN A 309 -20.57 8.45 -2.46
C GLN A 309 -19.12 8.37 -2.01
N GLY A 310 -18.76 7.31 -1.29
CA GLY A 310 -17.39 7.04 -0.87
C GLY A 310 -17.19 5.59 -0.43
N GLY A 311 -16.00 5.32 0.10
CA GLY A 311 -15.64 4.02 0.64
C GLY A 311 -14.68 4.12 1.81
N SER A 312 -14.56 3.03 2.58
CA SER A 312 -13.54 2.87 3.62
C SER A 312 -12.71 1.62 3.35
N LEU A 313 -11.40 1.74 3.47
CA LEU A 313 -10.43 0.65 3.34
C LEU A 313 -9.75 0.40 4.68
N PRO A 314 -10.08 -0.68 5.40
CA PRO A 314 -9.31 -1.10 6.55
C PRO A 314 -7.89 -1.51 6.12
N VAL A 315 -6.87 -1.08 6.86
CA VAL A 315 -5.45 -1.29 6.54
C VAL A 315 -4.77 -2.00 7.71
N ASN A 316 -3.98 -3.03 7.40
CA ASN A 316 -3.16 -3.73 8.38
C ASN A 316 -1.69 -3.66 7.92
N PHE A 317 -0.87 -2.89 8.62
CA PHE A 317 0.57 -2.86 8.46
C PHE A 317 1.21 -3.98 9.28
N TRP A 318 2.07 -4.76 8.63
CA TRP A 318 2.81 -5.88 9.20
C TRP A 318 4.30 -5.59 9.14
N PHE A 319 4.94 -5.36 10.28
CA PHE A 319 6.36 -5.08 10.38
C PHE A 319 7.12 -6.38 10.58
N THR A 320 8.00 -6.71 9.64
CA THR A 320 8.80 -7.94 9.74
C THR A 320 9.88 -7.82 10.82
N GLU A 321 10.37 -8.94 11.36
CA GLU A 321 11.48 -8.94 12.32
C GLU A 321 12.76 -8.42 11.64
N GLN A 322 13.00 -7.11 11.77
CA GLN A 322 14.03 -6.32 11.09
C GLN A 322 14.61 -5.25 12.03
N ASP A 323 15.74 -4.64 11.63
CA ASP A 323 16.46 -3.67 12.47
C ASP A 323 15.95 -2.22 12.32
N TYR A 324 15.10 -1.93 11.31
CA TYR A 324 14.63 -0.58 11.01
C TYR A 324 13.54 -0.08 11.96
N MET A 325 12.40 -0.78 11.99
CA MET A 325 11.20 -0.30 12.66
C MET A 325 10.25 -1.45 12.97
N ASP A 326 9.72 -1.45 14.20
CA ASP A 326 8.62 -2.30 14.64
C ASP A 326 7.26 -1.56 14.63
N ALA A 327 6.18 -2.31 14.88
CA ALA A 327 4.82 -1.78 14.88
C ALA A 327 4.56 -0.70 15.94
N ALA A 328 5.30 -0.68 17.04
CA ALA A 328 5.15 0.31 18.11
C ALA A 328 5.89 1.61 17.77
N GLN A 329 7.09 1.50 17.20
CA GLN A 329 7.90 2.61 16.70
C GLN A 329 7.21 3.31 15.53
N ALA A 330 6.60 2.56 14.60
CA ALA A 330 5.89 3.13 13.46
C ALA A 330 4.75 4.09 13.85
N GLN A 331 4.10 3.85 14.98
CA GLN A 331 3.04 4.73 15.48
C GLN A 331 3.58 6.09 15.95
N GLN A 332 4.86 6.17 16.30
CA GLN A 332 5.51 7.37 16.86
C GLN A 332 6.51 8.00 15.87
N SER A 333 6.87 7.31 14.80
CA SER A 333 7.80 7.80 13.78
C SER A 333 7.17 8.90 12.94
N ALA A 334 7.79 10.09 12.95
CA ALA A 334 7.36 11.21 12.11
C ALA A 334 7.36 10.84 10.63
N ASP A 335 8.45 10.23 10.15
CA ASP A 335 8.62 9.80 8.76
C ASP A 335 7.54 8.79 8.34
N PHE A 336 7.27 7.78 9.18
CA PHE A 336 6.22 6.80 8.86
C PHE A 336 4.83 7.46 8.81
N GLN A 337 4.54 8.37 9.74
CA GLN A 337 3.25 9.06 9.76
C GLN A 337 3.10 10.02 8.57
N GLU A 338 4.19 10.64 8.11
CA GLU A 338 4.20 11.45 6.89
C GLU A 338 3.88 10.60 5.65
N GLY A 339 4.57 9.47 5.46
CA GLY A 339 4.27 8.57 4.34
C GLY A 339 2.86 7.98 4.39
N LEU A 340 2.37 7.65 5.60
CA LEU A 340 0.98 7.24 5.78
C LEU A 340 -0.01 8.35 5.41
N GLU A 341 0.31 9.62 5.67
CA GLU A 341 -0.53 10.75 5.28
C GLU A 341 -0.56 10.95 3.77
N VAL A 342 0.57 10.75 3.08
CA VAL A 342 0.60 10.72 1.60
C VAL A 342 -0.34 9.63 1.06
N PHE A 343 -0.25 8.41 1.57
CA PHE A 343 -1.16 7.32 1.18
C PHE A 343 -2.63 7.67 1.46
N ARG A 344 -2.92 8.24 2.63
CA ARG A 344 -4.27 8.71 2.98
C ARG A 344 -4.78 9.75 2.00
N GLN A 345 -3.97 10.74 1.64
CA GLN A 345 -4.39 11.83 0.78
C GLN A 345 -4.68 11.34 -0.65
N ILE A 346 -3.85 10.45 -1.20
CA ILE A 346 -4.05 9.86 -2.53
C ILE A 346 -5.42 9.17 -2.62
N TYR A 347 -5.76 8.35 -1.63
CA TYR A 347 -7.04 7.63 -1.61
C TYR A 347 -8.22 8.55 -1.24
N ALA A 348 -7.98 9.55 -0.38
CA ALA A 348 -9.00 10.52 -0.01
C ALA A 348 -9.44 11.39 -1.20
N ASN A 349 -8.51 11.73 -2.11
CA ASN A 349 -8.80 12.48 -3.34
C ASN A 349 -9.82 11.79 -4.26
N ILE A 350 -9.98 10.47 -4.15
CA ILE A 350 -10.99 9.69 -4.88
C ILE A 350 -12.13 9.19 -3.99
N GLY A 351 -12.28 9.74 -2.78
CA GLY A 351 -13.39 9.44 -1.89
C GLY A 351 -13.24 8.12 -1.12
N ILE A 352 -12.02 7.61 -0.94
CA ILE A 352 -11.75 6.43 -0.11
C ILE A 352 -11.01 6.84 1.17
N ALA A 353 -11.65 6.60 2.31
CA ALA A 353 -11.01 6.74 3.62
C ALA A 353 -10.16 5.52 3.94
N LEU A 354 -8.99 5.72 4.53
CA LEU A 354 -8.24 4.62 5.14
C LEU A 354 -8.68 4.49 6.59
N GLY A 355 -9.12 3.30 7.01
CA GLY A 355 -9.55 3.09 8.38
C GLY A 355 -10.39 1.83 8.61
N PRO A 356 -10.22 1.15 9.75
CA PRO A 356 -9.17 1.36 10.76
C PRO A 356 -7.78 0.98 10.23
N VAL A 357 -6.75 1.67 10.72
CA VAL A 357 -5.34 1.33 10.51
C VAL A 357 -4.84 0.53 11.70
N ARG A 358 -4.20 -0.61 11.44
CA ARG A 358 -3.65 -1.50 12.46
C ARG A 358 -2.17 -1.76 12.21
N TYR A 359 -1.40 -1.89 13.28
CA TYR A 359 0.05 -2.13 13.25
C TYR A 359 0.33 -3.44 13.97
N ARG A 360 1.14 -4.31 13.36
CA ARG A 360 1.44 -5.65 13.87
C ARG A 360 2.85 -6.06 13.55
N ASP A 361 3.48 -6.79 14.45
CA ASP A 361 4.78 -7.40 14.19
C ASP A 361 4.65 -8.82 13.65
N VAL A 362 5.60 -9.21 12.83
CA VAL A 362 5.81 -10.58 12.35
C VAL A 362 7.06 -11.13 13.01
N GLU A 363 6.88 -11.89 14.08
CA GLU A 363 7.99 -12.40 14.88
C GLU A 363 8.58 -13.72 14.33
N GLY A 364 9.83 -13.97 14.69
CA GLY A 364 10.48 -15.27 14.53
C GLY A 364 11.05 -15.50 13.14
N THR A 365 11.43 -16.75 12.87
CA THR A 365 12.12 -17.14 11.62
C THR A 365 11.37 -16.71 10.36
N LEU A 366 10.03 -16.72 10.39
CA LEU A 366 9.21 -16.29 9.26
C LEU A 366 9.33 -14.78 9.02
N GLY A 367 9.30 -13.97 10.08
CA GLY A 367 9.54 -12.53 10.01
C GLY A 367 10.88 -12.20 9.34
N ARG A 368 11.96 -12.80 9.83
CA ARG A 368 13.31 -12.61 9.25
C ARG A 368 13.45 -13.08 7.80
N GLN A 369 12.70 -14.11 7.39
CA GLN A 369 12.71 -14.59 6.00
C GLN A 369 12.00 -13.61 5.05
N ILE A 370 10.92 -12.99 5.51
CA ILE A 370 10.13 -12.04 4.73
C ILE A 370 10.80 -10.65 4.72
N ALA A 371 11.55 -10.29 5.76
CA ALA A 371 12.25 -9.01 5.85
C ALA A 371 13.23 -8.78 4.69
N VAL A 372 13.91 -9.83 4.22
CA VAL A 372 14.84 -9.79 3.08
C VAL A 372 14.58 -10.99 2.16
N PRO A 373 13.50 -10.94 1.36
CA PRO A 373 13.08 -12.07 0.56
C PRO A 373 14.07 -12.34 -0.58
N GLN A 374 14.27 -13.62 -0.90
CA GLN A 374 15.19 -13.99 -2.00
C GLN A 374 14.55 -13.79 -3.37
N ASP A 375 13.26 -14.05 -3.47
CA ASP A 375 12.44 -13.87 -4.68
C ASP A 375 10.96 -13.63 -4.30
N GLU A 376 10.15 -13.29 -5.30
CA GLU A 376 8.71 -13.02 -5.15
C GLU A 376 7.93 -14.22 -4.61
N ASN A 377 8.26 -15.45 -5.02
CA ASN A 377 7.55 -16.64 -4.56
C ASN A 377 7.76 -16.82 -3.05
N VAL A 378 9.01 -16.76 -2.59
CA VAL A 378 9.34 -16.85 -1.16
C VAL A 378 8.61 -15.77 -0.36
N LEU A 379 8.55 -14.55 -0.86
CA LEU A 379 7.84 -13.44 -0.24
C LEU A 379 6.33 -13.72 -0.12
N CYS A 380 5.68 -14.06 -1.23
CA CYS A 380 4.23 -14.26 -1.27
C CYS A 380 3.77 -15.51 -0.52
N GLU A 381 4.55 -16.59 -0.55
CA GLU A 381 4.33 -17.77 0.29
C GLU A 381 4.48 -17.45 1.78
N GLY A 382 5.45 -16.61 2.14
CA GLY A 382 5.67 -16.16 3.51
C GLY A 382 4.52 -15.28 4.03
N ILE A 383 4.14 -14.26 3.26
CA ILE A 383 2.98 -13.39 3.55
C ILE A 383 1.72 -14.22 3.80
N ARG A 384 1.49 -15.23 2.95
CA ARG A 384 0.36 -16.15 3.08
C ARG A 384 0.34 -16.92 4.40
N GLN A 385 1.50 -17.22 4.97
CA GLN A 385 1.65 -17.90 6.25
C GLN A 385 1.46 -16.96 7.45
N VAL A 386 1.86 -15.69 7.32
CA VAL A 386 1.76 -14.70 8.42
C VAL A 386 0.33 -14.29 8.68
N ALA A 387 -0.40 -13.93 7.64
CA ALA A 387 -1.74 -13.36 7.76
C ALA A 387 -2.78 -14.46 8.07
N THR A 388 -2.54 -15.32 9.06
CA THR A 388 -3.42 -16.41 9.49
C THR A 388 -4.33 -16.03 10.65
N GLU A 389 -4.12 -14.88 11.32
CA GLU A 389 -4.94 -14.45 12.44
C GLU A 389 -6.44 -14.35 12.12
N ALA A 390 -7.26 -15.07 12.87
CA ALA A 390 -8.71 -15.08 12.70
C ALA A 390 -9.35 -13.84 13.32
N ASN A 391 -9.24 -12.66 12.66
CA ASN A 391 -10.18 -11.51 12.72
C ASN A 391 -9.62 -10.21 12.09
N LEU A 392 -8.79 -10.31 11.05
CA LEU A 392 -8.29 -9.14 10.34
C LEU A 392 -9.02 -8.95 9.02
N SER A 393 -9.90 -7.95 8.99
CA SER A 393 -10.46 -7.39 7.76
C SER A 393 -9.53 -6.29 7.22
N GLY A 394 -9.44 -6.19 5.90
CA GLY A 394 -8.70 -5.13 5.22
C GLY A 394 -7.54 -5.62 4.39
N ILE A 395 -6.86 -4.68 3.74
CA ILE A 395 -5.62 -4.94 3.03
C ILE A 395 -4.49 -5.26 4.03
N ASN A 396 -3.59 -6.17 3.67
CA ASN A 396 -2.36 -6.43 4.42
C ASN A 396 -1.18 -5.84 3.66
N LEU A 397 -0.43 -4.95 4.31
CA LEU A 397 0.75 -4.28 3.76
C LEU A 397 1.94 -4.64 4.64
N PHE A 398 2.92 -5.35 4.09
CA PHE A 398 4.08 -5.88 4.79
C PHE A 398 5.26 -4.94 4.63
N MET A 399 5.73 -4.41 5.75
CA MET A 399 6.91 -3.57 5.82
C MET A 399 8.13 -4.49 5.95
N ILE A 400 8.85 -4.64 4.85
CA ILE A 400 10.09 -5.41 4.75
C ILE A 400 11.29 -4.47 4.83
N ASP A 401 12.48 -5.01 5.08
CA ASP A 401 13.69 -4.21 5.20
C ASP A 401 14.06 -3.65 3.82
N ASP A 402 14.39 -4.58 2.92
CA ASP A 402 14.75 -4.31 1.53
C ASP A 402 14.54 -5.59 0.69
N ALA A 403 14.46 -5.43 -0.62
CA ALA A 403 14.37 -6.52 -1.58
C ALA A 403 15.44 -6.37 -2.68
N PRO A 404 16.73 -6.41 -2.32
CA PRO A 404 17.82 -6.07 -3.24
C PRO A 404 17.96 -7.06 -4.40
N SER A 405 17.56 -8.32 -4.20
CA SER A 405 17.54 -9.33 -5.26
C SER A 405 16.40 -9.12 -6.27
N LEU A 406 15.37 -8.37 -5.88
CA LEU A 406 14.24 -8.02 -6.74
C LEU A 406 14.45 -6.64 -7.38
N GLY A 407 15.16 -5.73 -6.71
CA GLY A 407 15.42 -4.37 -7.20
C GLY A 407 14.17 -3.49 -7.18
N ILE A 408 13.35 -3.63 -6.14
CA ILE A 408 11.99 -3.07 -6.08
C ILE A 408 11.77 -2.19 -4.86
N LEU A 409 10.87 -1.21 -4.97
CA LEU A 409 10.35 -0.44 -3.84
C LEU A 409 9.21 -1.17 -3.12
N GLY A 410 8.45 -1.98 -3.87
CA GLY A 410 7.31 -2.73 -3.38
C GLY A 410 6.84 -3.78 -4.38
N ILE A 411 5.97 -4.68 -3.92
CA ILE A 411 5.34 -5.71 -4.74
C ILE A 411 4.02 -6.20 -4.14
N SER A 412 2.98 -6.26 -4.97
CA SER A 412 1.70 -6.88 -4.64
C SER A 412 1.69 -8.38 -4.95
N CYS A 413 1.39 -9.22 -3.95
CA CYS A 413 1.17 -10.65 -4.17
C CYS A 413 -0.21 -10.90 -4.80
N GLY A 414 -0.26 -10.77 -6.13
CA GLY A 414 -1.44 -10.88 -6.97
C GLY A 414 -1.98 -9.53 -7.45
N LEU A 415 -2.59 -9.54 -8.63
CA LEU A 415 -3.18 -8.36 -9.29
C LEU A 415 -4.57 -8.69 -9.91
N PRO A 416 -5.68 -8.43 -9.20
CA PRO A 416 -5.74 -8.06 -7.78
C PRO A 416 -5.29 -9.20 -6.87
N GLY A 417 -4.84 -8.83 -5.67
CA GLY A 417 -4.61 -9.79 -4.60
C GLY A 417 -5.92 -10.40 -4.11
N ALA A 418 -5.84 -11.57 -3.49
CA ALA A 418 -7.01 -12.27 -2.95
C ALA A 418 -7.61 -11.49 -1.77
N PRO A 419 -8.86 -10.95 -1.85
CA PRO A 419 -9.47 -10.24 -0.73
C PRO A 419 -9.47 -11.07 0.55
N THR A 420 -9.00 -10.46 1.63
CA THR A 420 -8.81 -11.13 2.91
C THR A 420 -10.15 -11.42 3.58
N ARG A 421 -10.33 -12.65 4.06
CA ARG A 421 -11.51 -13.06 4.83
C ARG A 421 -11.14 -14.12 5.86
N PRO A 422 -11.81 -14.17 7.03
CA PRO A 422 -11.64 -15.28 7.96
C PRO A 422 -11.85 -16.64 7.26
N GLY A 423 -10.86 -17.52 7.35
CA GLY A 423 -10.92 -18.90 6.82
C GLY A 423 -10.41 -19.08 5.38
N VAL A 424 -10.00 -18.01 4.71
CA VAL A 424 -9.34 -17.99 3.40
C VAL A 424 -7.86 -17.65 3.64
N ALA A 425 -6.93 -18.25 2.89
CA ALA A 425 -5.54 -17.85 3.00
C ALA A 425 -5.41 -16.39 2.54
N ARG A 426 -4.51 -15.62 3.17
CA ARG A 426 -4.50 -14.16 3.00
C ARG A 426 -3.23 -13.74 2.31
N ALA A 427 -3.35 -13.03 1.20
CA ALA A 427 -2.23 -12.36 0.56
C ALA A 427 -2.06 -10.93 1.12
N GLY A 428 -1.05 -10.23 0.62
CA GLY A 428 -0.80 -8.82 0.89
C GLY A 428 0.11 -8.24 -0.17
N ALA A 429 0.48 -6.99 0.00
CA ALA A 429 1.60 -6.39 -0.72
C ALA A 429 2.76 -6.13 0.25
N ALA A 430 3.99 -6.07 -0.26
CA ALA A 430 5.18 -5.75 0.51
C ALA A 430 5.76 -4.40 0.05
N ILE A 431 6.31 -3.64 0.98
CA ILE A 431 6.93 -2.34 0.76
C ILE A 431 8.25 -2.29 1.53
N ALA A 432 9.32 -1.87 0.88
CA ALA A 432 10.64 -1.75 1.47
C ALA A 432 10.75 -0.49 2.35
N LEU A 433 11.13 -0.68 3.62
CA LEU A 433 11.36 0.41 4.58
C LEU A 433 12.67 1.15 4.34
N ALA A 434 13.63 0.55 3.64
CA ALA A 434 14.90 1.21 3.32
C ALA A 434 14.72 2.60 2.69
N TYR A 435 13.61 2.85 2.00
CA TYR A 435 13.31 4.12 1.35
C TYR A 435 12.60 5.14 2.25
N LEU A 436 12.07 4.73 3.41
CA LEU A 436 11.40 5.62 4.34
C LEU A 436 12.32 6.76 4.81
N ASN A 437 13.57 6.44 5.13
CA ASN A 437 14.58 7.42 5.55
C ASN A 437 15.08 8.30 4.40
N TYR A 438 14.89 7.88 3.15
CA TYR A 438 15.28 8.64 1.97
C TYR A 438 14.21 9.67 1.61
N SER A 439 12.95 9.23 1.54
CA SER A 439 11.80 10.09 1.25
C SER A 439 10.52 9.43 1.79
N PRO A 440 9.96 9.97 2.90
CA PRO A 440 8.63 9.57 3.38
C PRO A 440 7.55 9.70 2.32
N GLU A 441 7.69 10.68 1.42
CA GLU A 441 6.78 10.90 0.31
C GLU A 441 6.81 9.74 -0.70
N ILE A 442 7.98 9.36 -1.21
CA ILE A 442 8.11 8.23 -2.15
C ILE A 442 7.66 6.93 -1.48
N PHE A 443 7.96 6.75 -0.20
CA PHE A 443 7.43 5.62 0.57
C PHE A 443 5.89 5.61 0.57
N GLY A 444 5.25 6.74 0.88
CA GLY A 444 3.78 6.86 0.88
C GLY A 444 3.14 6.63 -0.50
N GLU A 445 3.76 7.14 -1.57
CA GLU A 445 3.37 6.89 -2.96
C GLU A 445 3.50 5.39 -3.31
N THR A 446 4.59 4.75 -2.92
CA THR A 446 4.82 3.30 -3.11
C THR A 446 3.76 2.48 -2.37
N VAL A 447 3.44 2.82 -1.12
CA VAL A 447 2.37 2.16 -0.36
C VAL A 447 1.03 2.29 -1.09
N ALA A 448 0.71 3.48 -1.62
CA ALA A 448 -0.52 3.72 -2.37
C ALA A 448 -0.57 2.93 -3.69
N HIS A 449 0.56 2.86 -4.40
CA HIS A 449 0.76 2.12 -5.64
C HIS A 449 0.51 0.62 -5.45
N GLU A 450 1.22 0.02 -4.48
CA GLU A 450 1.09 -1.42 -4.20
C GLU A 450 -0.30 -1.79 -3.67
N ALA A 451 -0.91 -0.91 -2.87
CA ALA A 451 -2.30 -1.05 -2.48
C ALA A 451 -3.24 -1.00 -3.70
N GLY A 452 -2.93 -0.14 -4.68
CA GLY A 452 -3.67 -0.02 -5.94
C GLY A 452 -3.63 -1.33 -6.73
N HIS A 453 -2.46 -1.92 -6.91
CA HIS A 453 -2.30 -3.25 -7.52
C HIS A 453 -3.11 -4.32 -6.80
N TYR A 454 -2.96 -4.40 -5.48
CA TYR A 454 -3.67 -5.38 -4.68
C TYR A 454 -5.20 -5.24 -4.81
N LEU A 455 -5.69 -4.00 -4.97
CA LEU A 455 -7.10 -3.70 -5.13
C LEU A 455 -7.61 -3.80 -6.58
N GLY A 456 -6.72 -4.00 -7.56
CA GLY A 456 -7.06 -4.37 -8.94
C GLY A 456 -6.69 -3.35 -10.01
N LEU A 457 -5.84 -2.37 -9.70
CA LEU A 457 -5.27 -1.45 -10.69
C LEU A 457 -4.02 -2.06 -11.34
N PHE A 458 -3.76 -1.66 -12.58
CA PHE A 458 -2.57 -2.03 -13.36
C PHE A 458 -1.74 -0.77 -13.62
N HIS A 459 -0.52 -0.92 -14.14
CA HIS A 459 0.24 0.25 -14.53
C HIS A 459 -0.45 1.00 -15.66
N THR A 460 -0.56 2.32 -15.53
CA THR A 460 -1.08 3.17 -16.62
C THR A 460 -0.21 3.07 -17.86
N THR A 461 1.08 2.87 -17.68
CA THR A 461 2.06 2.56 -18.73
C THR A 461 3.12 1.66 -18.15
N GLU A 462 3.34 0.51 -18.77
CA GLU A 462 4.40 -0.41 -18.39
C GLU A 462 5.79 0.10 -18.79
N ARG A 463 6.84 -0.48 -18.19
CA ARG A 463 8.25 -0.07 -18.38
C ARG A 463 8.73 0.10 -19.83
N THR A 464 8.13 -0.63 -20.76
CA THR A 464 8.50 -0.63 -22.18
C THR A 464 7.76 0.46 -22.98
N GLY A 465 6.74 1.09 -22.39
CA GLY A 465 5.82 1.98 -23.09
C GLY A 465 5.00 1.29 -24.19
N ALA A 466 4.83 -0.03 -24.11
CA ALA A 466 4.09 -0.82 -25.12
C ALA A 466 2.74 -1.36 -24.61
N ASP A 467 2.60 -1.48 -23.29
CA ASP A 467 1.44 -2.07 -22.63
C ASP A 467 0.86 -1.05 -21.63
N PHE A 468 -0.47 -1.01 -21.52
CA PHE A 468 -1.24 -0.02 -20.77
C PHE A 468 -2.37 -0.70 -19.97
N ASP A 469 -2.92 0.01 -18.98
CA ASP A 469 -4.07 -0.47 -18.21
C ASP A 469 -5.37 -0.47 -19.06
N PRO A 470 -6.43 -1.19 -18.65
CA PRO A 470 -7.66 -1.28 -19.45
C PRO A 470 -8.59 -0.05 -19.27
N LEU A 471 -8.04 1.09 -18.83
CA LEU A 471 -8.79 2.29 -18.49
C LEU A 471 -8.52 3.35 -19.56
N ASP A 472 -9.57 4.01 -20.04
CA ASP A 472 -9.50 4.98 -21.14
C ASP A 472 -9.36 6.44 -20.65
N ASP A 473 -9.37 6.66 -19.33
CA ASP A 473 -9.18 7.98 -18.72
C ASP A 473 -7.77 8.17 -18.11
N THR A 474 -6.94 7.14 -18.14
CA THR A 474 -5.53 7.16 -17.76
C THR A 474 -4.68 7.55 -18.97
N PRO A 475 -3.85 8.60 -18.87
CA PRO A 475 -2.98 8.97 -19.99
C PRO A 475 -1.91 7.89 -20.26
N GLU A 476 -1.80 7.48 -21.52
CA GLU A 476 -0.77 6.56 -21.99
C GLU A 476 0.53 7.32 -22.36
N CYS A 477 1.69 6.74 -22.02
CA CYS A 477 2.99 7.24 -22.44
C CYS A 477 3.73 6.23 -23.34
N PRO A 478 3.34 6.11 -24.63
CA PRO A 478 3.97 5.15 -25.52
C PRO A 478 5.42 5.51 -25.81
N ALA A 479 6.26 4.46 -25.91
CA ALA A 479 7.64 4.63 -26.31
C ALA A 479 7.74 5.21 -27.74
N PRO A 480 8.59 6.22 -27.99
CA PRO A 480 8.69 6.87 -29.30
C PRO A 480 9.27 5.96 -30.39
N ARG A 481 9.91 4.86 -29.97
CA ARG A 481 10.49 3.81 -30.79
C ARG A 481 10.56 2.54 -29.94
N PRO A 482 10.76 1.35 -30.56
CA PRO A 482 11.13 0.16 -29.80
C PRO A 482 12.36 0.46 -28.93
N LEU A 483 12.24 0.22 -27.64
CA LEU A 483 13.31 0.38 -26.67
C LEU A 483 14.27 -0.81 -26.75
N GLY A 484 15.54 -0.59 -26.43
CA GLY A 484 16.52 -1.67 -26.26
C GLY A 484 16.25 -2.50 -25.01
N GLU A 485 17.00 -3.58 -24.79
CA GLU A 485 16.84 -4.45 -23.61
C GLU A 485 17.07 -3.72 -22.27
N ASP A 486 17.89 -2.67 -22.28
CA ASP A 486 18.28 -1.87 -21.10
C ASP A 486 17.66 -0.46 -21.08
N GLU A 487 16.65 -0.20 -21.92
CA GLU A 487 16.00 1.12 -22.01
C GLU A 487 14.54 1.03 -21.54
N PHE A 488 14.17 1.93 -20.63
CA PHE A 488 12.86 1.97 -19.99
C PHE A 488 12.24 3.36 -20.07
N MET A 489 10.92 3.42 -20.03
CA MET A 489 10.16 4.67 -19.98
C MET A 489 10.18 5.23 -18.54
N GLY A 490 10.96 6.28 -18.29
CA GLY A 490 10.94 6.95 -16.99
C GLY A 490 9.79 7.96 -16.87
N PRO A 491 9.47 8.42 -15.66
CA PRO A 491 8.45 9.44 -15.42
C PRO A 491 8.90 10.79 -16.01
N ASP A 492 10.21 11.04 -16.07
CA ASP A 492 10.81 12.20 -16.75
C ASP A 492 10.49 12.22 -18.25
N ASP A 493 10.42 11.05 -18.91
CA ASP A 493 10.01 10.93 -20.31
C ASP A 493 8.51 11.16 -20.50
N CYS A 494 7.73 11.04 -19.42
CA CYS A 494 6.27 10.99 -19.42
C CYS A 494 5.60 12.17 -18.70
N ILE A 495 6.33 13.26 -18.46
CA ILE A 495 5.77 14.50 -17.89
C ILE A 495 4.63 15.02 -18.77
N GLY A 496 3.46 15.24 -18.16
CA GLY A 496 2.23 15.64 -18.85
C GLY A 496 1.56 14.51 -19.66
N ARG A 497 2.05 13.28 -19.54
CA ARG A 497 1.52 12.06 -20.17
C ARG A 497 1.31 10.94 -19.14
N GLY A 498 0.85 11.30 -17.94
CA GLY A 498 0.45 10.32 -16.92
C GLY A 498 1.51 9.93 -15.90
N ALA A 499 2.73 10.50 -15.97
CA ALA A 499 3.78 10.24 -14.98
C ALA A 499 3.40 10.61 -13.53
N ASP A 500 2.45 11.53 -13.36
CA ASP A 500 1.90 11.98 -12.08
C ASP A 500 0.81 11.03 -11.52
N ASN A 501 0.44 9.99 -12.27
CA ASN A 501 -0.48 8.96 -11.79
C ASN A 501 0.22 8.04 -10.80
N THR A 502 -0.46 7.75 -9.69
CA THR A 502 0.01 6.84 -8.64
C THR A 502 0.39 5.48 -9.21
N MET A 503 -0.30 5.02 -10.26
CA MET A 503 -0.06 3.72 -10.91
C MET A 503 0.89 3.80 -12.11
N PHE A 504 1.69 4.86 -12.26
CA PHE A 504 2.80 4.81 -13.21
C PHE A 504 3.90 3.89 -12.64
N TRP A 505 4.50 3.03 -13.47
CA TRP A 505 5.26 1.84 -13.02
C TRP A 505 6.55 2.11 -12.22
N THR A 506 7.03 3.35 -12.15
CA THR A 506 8.28 3.71 -11.45
C THR A 506 8.18 5.12 -10.86
N SER A 507 8.96 5.39 -9.82
CA SER A 507 8.98 6.66 -9.09
C SER A 507 9.84 7.73 -9.75
N PHE A 508 9.51 9.01 -9.52
CA PHE A 508 10.41 10.11 -9.87
C PHE A 508 11.72 10.04 -9.05
N SER A 509 12.86 10.26 -9.72
CA SER A 509 14.15 10.35 -9.03
C SER A 509 14.31 11.66 -8.24
N GLN A 510 13.78 12.79 -8.73
CA GLN A 510 13.79 14.08 -8.04
C GLN A 510 12.59 14.97 -8.43
N GLY A 511 11.95 15.58 -7.42
CA GLY A 511 11.06 16.75 -7.59
C GLY A 511 9.70 16.52 -8.27
N GLY A 512 9.38 15.31 -8.71
CA GLY A 512 8.04 14.91 -9.19
C GLY A 512 7.25 14.14 -8.13
N ARG A 513 5.93 14.09 -8.29
CA ARG A 513 4.98 13.43 -7.37
C ARG A 513 4.01 12.54 -8.13
N GLN A 514 3.65 11.42 -7.55
CA GLN A 514 2.73 10.42 -8.13
C GLN A 514 1.50 10.26 -7.23
N THR A 515 0.68 11.31 -7.19
CA THR A 515 -0.40 11.43 -6.19
C THR A 515 -1.79 11.42 -6.80
N THR A 516 -1.92 11.20 -8.11
CA THR A 516 -3.20 11.25 -8.81
C THR A 516 -3.77 9.86 -9.06
N LEU A 517 -5.09 9.74 -8.95
CA LEU A 517 -5.88 8.58 -9.37
C LEU A 517 -7.11 9.08 -10.14
N THR A 518 -7.48 8.41 -11.22
CA THR A 518 -8.55 8.83 -12.12
C THR A 518 -9.95 8.37 -11.65
N PRO A 519 -11.04 8.94 -12.20
CA PRO A 519 -12.40 8.44 -11.97
C PRO A 519 -12.59 6.96 -12.33
N HIS A 520 -11.95 6.42 -13.37
CA HIS A 520 -12.07 5.00 -13.70
C HIS A 520 -11.23 4.13 -12.78
N GLN A 521 -10.06 4.60 -12.29
CA GLN A 521 -9.34 3.91 -11.22
C GLN A 521 -10.19 3.87 -9.93
N ARG A 522 -10.86 4.98 -9.57
CA ARG A 522 -11.87 4.99 -8.49
C ARG A 522 -12.96 3.95 -8.71
N PHE A 523 -13.48 3.81 -9.93
CA PHE A 523 -14.51 2.82 -10.24
C PHE A 523 -14.04 1.38 -9.91
N VAL A 524 -12.82 1.03 -10.30
CA VAL A 524 -12.22 -0.28 -10.02
C VAL A 524 -12.07 -0.49 -8.51
N LEU A 525 -11.46 0.48 -7.80
CA LEU A 525 -11.26 0.39 -6.36
C LEU A 525 -12.60 0.24 -5.60
N MET A 526 -13.60 1.05 -5.94
CA MET A 526 -14.94 0.97 -5.33
C MET A 526 -15.67 -0.35 -5.64
N ASN A 527 -15.25 -1.11 -6.66
CA ASN A 527 -15.77 -2.44 -6.95
C ASN A 527 -15.05 -3.54 -6.14
N ASN A 528 -13.88 -3.28 -5.58
CA ASN A 528 -13.18 -4.27 -4.78
C ASN A 528 -13.95 -4.61 -3.49
N ALA A 529 -13.95 -5.89 -3.11
CA ALA A 529 -14.66 -6.39 -1.93
C ALA A 529 -14.06 -5.92 -0.59
N LEU A 530 -12.83 -5.41 -0.59
CA LEU A 530 -12.18 -4.84 0.60
C LEU A 530 -12.59 -3.40 0.90
N ILE A 531 -13.19 -2.70 -0.05
CA ILE A 531 -13.67 -1.33 0.15
C ILE A 531 -15.13 -1.35 0.60
N GLU A 532 -15.39 -0.89 1.81
CA GLU A 532 -16.73 -0.73 2.37
C GLU A 532 -17.36 0.54 1.80
N THR A 533 -18.19 0.43 0.76
CA THR A 533 -18.81 1.58 0.09
C THR A 533 -20.15 1.96 0.70
N TYR A 534 -20.58 3.21 0.56
CA TYR A 534 -21.88 3.71 1.03
C TYR A 534 -22.55 4.68 0.05
#